data_AF-A0A0G1M567-F1
#
_entry.id   AF-A0A0G1M567-F1
#
_cell.length_a   1.000
_cell.length_b   1.000
_cell.length_c   1.000
_cell.angle_alpha   90.00
_cell.angle_beta   90.00
_cell.angle_gamma   90.00
#
_symmetry.space_group_name_H-M   'P 1'
#
loop_
_entity.id
_entity.type
_entity.pdbx_description
1 polymer ?
#
loop_
_entity_poly.entity_id
_entity_poly.type
_entity_poly.pdbx_seq_one_letter_code
_entity_poly.pdbx_strand_id
1 'polypeptide(L)'
;AEEYHFWYLYDLIDKEFKTNKTEILDFIACKQVERRVVPEDYDVYSAHDEVKNRIAELFNETRFEVEMRTPSGKKEKFLIDMRDELEHIKTEVLFEEDQKERTKIEEIILKINEVNFTKKRLQYLRRSWNAYKKTHKSWRKLVSEISDFLSDKVETPTEVIEEFNEKKLKLICVDYIS
;
A
#
# COMPACT_ATOMS: atom_id res chain seq x y z
N ALA A 1 -15.53 -10.20 -15.65
CA ALA A 1 -14.82 -9.77 -14.43
C ALA A 1 -14.06 -10.97 -13.92
N GLU A 2 -12.76 -10.85 -13.68
CA GLU A 2 -12.01 -11.91 -13.01
C GLU A 2 -12.43 -11.94 -11.53
N GLU A 3 -12.85 -13.09 -11.04
CA GLU A 3 -13.15 -13.28 -9.61
C GLU A 3 -11.86 -13.69 -8.90
N TYR A 4 -11.44 -12.90 -7.90
CA TYR A 4 -10.29 -13.24 -7.07
C TYR A 4 -10.72 -14.16 -5.93
N HIS A 5 -10.02 -15.28 -5.78
CA HIS A 5 -10.25 -16.24 -4.71
C HIS A 5 -9.07 -16.21 -3.73
N PHE A 6 -9.34 -15.83 -2.48
CA PHE A 6 -8.36 -15.82 -1.42
C PHE A 6 -8.55 -17.01 -0.49
N TRP A 7 -7.44 -17.66 -0.13
CA TRP A 7 -7.40 -18.78 0.81
C TRP A 7 -6.55 -18.37 2.00
N TYR A 8 -7.16 -18.34 3.18
CA TYR A 8 -6.49 -18.01 4.44
C TYR A 8 -6.76 -19.14 5.43
N LEU A 9 -5.69 -19.70 5.98
CA LEU A 9 -5.76 -20.61 7.13
C LEU A 9 -5.08 -19.93 8.31
N TYR A 10 -5.82 -19.72 9.39
CA TYR A 10 -5.27 -19.17 10.62
C TYR A 10 -4.77 -20.30 11.52
N ASP A 11 -3.48 -20.27 11.84
CA ASP A 11 -2.88 -21.15 12.82
C ASP A 11 -3.10 -20.58 14.23
N LEU A 12 -3.91 -21.23 15.04
CA LEU A 12 -4.23 -20.78 16.41
C LEU A 12 -3.05 -20.88 17.38
N ILE A 13 -2.06 -21.74 17.08
CA ILE A 13 -0.88 -21.95 17.94
C ILE A 13 0.16 -20.88 17.62
N ASP A 14 0.54 -20.78 16.34
CA ASP A 14 1.57 -19.85 15.90
C ASP A 14 1.03 -18.41 15.72
N LYS A 15 -0.30 -18.24 15.72
CA LYS A 15 -1.01 -16.97 15.46
C LYS A 15 -0.65 -16.35 14.12
N GLU A 16 -0.48 -17.19 13.10
CA GLU A 16 -0.07 -16.78 11.77
C GLU A 16 -1.05 -17.25 10.70
N PHE A 17 -1.21 -16.44 9.64
CA PHE A 17 -1.97 -16.81 8.47
C PHE A 17 -1.10 -17.50 7.43
N LYS A 18 -1.50 -18.71 7.02
CA LYS A 18 -0.97 -19.40 5.85
C LYS A 18 -1.88 -19.09 4.65
N THR A 19 -1.28 -18.62 3.55
CA THR A 19 -2.02 -18.18 2.34
C THR A 19 -1.65 -18.99 1.11
N ASN A 20 -0.52 -19.69 1.14
CA ASN A 20 -0.11 -20.57 0.07
C ASN A 20 -0.94 -21.87 0.11
N LYS A 21 -1.58 -22.21 -1.01
CA LYS A 21 -2.44 -23.40 -1.09
C LYS A 21 -1.72 -24.70 -0.73
N THR A 22 -0.47 -24.88 -1.17
CA THR A 22 0.30 -26.09 -0.85
C THR A 22 0.61 -26.17 0.63
N GLU A 23 1.05 -25.05 1.25
CA GLU A 23 1.32 -25.00 2.69
C GLU A 23 0.05 -25.23 3.52
N ILE A 24 -1.09 -24.69 3.08
CA ILE A 24 -2.38 -24.97 3.69
C ILE A 24 -2.69 -26.46 3.61
N LEU A 25 -2.56 -27.07 2.44
CA LEU A 25 -2.83 -28.50 2.22
C LEU A 25 -1.91 -29.38 3.07
N ASP A 26 -0.62 -29.07 3.13
CA ASP A 26 0.36 -29.79 3.93
C ASP A 26 0.06 -29.65 5.43
N PHE A 27 -0.34 -28.46 5.86
CA PHE A 27 -0.71 -28.21 7.24
C PHE A 27 -1.97 -28.98 7.63
N ILE A 28 -3.01 -29.00 6.79
CA ILE A 28 -4.27 -29.70 7.10
C ILE A 28 -4.15 -31.22 6.94
N ALA A 29 -3.22 -31.72 6.14
CA ALA A 29 -3.08 -33.14 5.83
C ALA A 29 -2.77 -34.03 7.06
N CYS A 30 -2.32 -33.45 8.17
CA CYS A 30 -2.14 -34.03 9.51
C CYS A 30 -1.38 -35.38 9.57
N LYS A 31 -0.29 -35.43 10.34
CA LYS A 31 0.36 -36.71 10.66
C LYS A 31 -0.50 -37.47 11.68
N GLN A 32 -0.70 -38.78 11.48
CA GLN A 32 -1.60 -39.65 12.28
C GLN A 32 -1.42 -39.64 13.81
N VAL A 33 -0.39 -38.98 14.34
CA VAL A 33 0.02 -39.04 15.76
C VAL A 33 -0.32 -37.74 16.51
N GLU A 34 -0.65 -36.66 15.82
CA GLU A 34 -0.88 -35.34 16.44
C GLU A 34 -2.37 -35.12 16.72
N ARG A 35 -2.70 -34.80 17.98
CA ARG A 35 -4.06 -34.46 18.41
C ARG A 35 -4.25 -32.95 18.28
N ARG A 36 -5.15 -32.52 17.39
CA ARG A 36 -5.55 -31.10 17.36
C ARG A 36 -6.61 -30.85 18.43
N VAL A 37 -6.51 -29.69 19.05
CA VAL A 37 -7.47 -29.20 20.04
C VAL A 37 -7.88 -27.81 19.59
N VAL A 38 -9.17 -27.64 19.33
CA VAL A 38 -9.74 -26.31 19.07
C VAL A 38 -10.08 -25.71 20.43
N PRO A 39 -9.54 -24.52 20.78
CA PRO A 39 -9.93 -23.82 21.99
C PRO A 39 -11.42 -23.48 21.98
N GLU A 40 -12.12 -23.72 23.08
CA GLU A 40 -13.58 -23.48 23.19
C GLU A 40 -13.94 -21.98 23.22
N ASP A 41 -12.97 -21.12 23.49
CA ASP A 41 -13.12 -19.68 23.72
C ASP A 41 -12.72 -18.81 22.51
N TYR A 42 -12.32 -19.43 21.40
CA TYR A 42 -11.86 -18.68 20.23
C TYR A 42 -13.03 -18.15 19.38
N ASP A 43 -13.08 -16.83 19.19
CA ASP A 43 -14.04 -16.18 18.30
C ASP A 43 -13.55 -16.22 16.84
N VAL A 44 -14.10 -17.12 16.04
CA VAL A 44 -13.71 -17.23 14.63
C VAL A 44 -14.14 -16.03 13.77
N TYR A 45 -15.13 -15.25 14.19
CA TYR A 45 -15.47 -14.03 13.47
C TYR A 45 -14.37 -12.97 13.62
N SER A 46 -13.62 -12.99 14.73
CA SER A 46 -12.44 -12.13 14.88
C SER A 46 -11.36 -12.44 13.84
N ALA A 47 -11.10 -13.73 13.55
CA ALA A 47 -10.17 -14.14 12.49
C ALA A 47 -10.63 -13.67 11.11
N HIS A 48 -11.93 -13.75 10.86
CA HIS A 48 -12.53 -13.27 9.61
C HIS A 48 -12.37 -11.75 9.43
N ASP A 49 -12.54 -10.97 10.49
CA ASP A 49 -12.34 -9.53 10.46
C ASP A 49 -10.85 -9.16 10.26
N GLU A 50 -9.92 -9.93 10.84
CA GLU A 50 -8.49 -9.80 10.54
C GLU A 50 -8.17 -10.10 9.07
N VAL A 51 -8.76 -11.15 8.49
CA VAL A 51 -8.60 -11.49 7.07
C VAL A 51 -9.14 -10.37 6.17
N LYS A 52 -10.30 -9.82 6.51
CA LYS A 52 -10.89 -8.67 5.79
C LYS A 52 -9.93 -7.48 5.75
N ASN A 53 -9.39 -7.10 6.90
CA ASN A 53 -8.43 -6.00 7.01
C ASN A 53 -7.19 -6.28 6.15
N ARG A 54 -6.66 -7.50 6.21
CA ARG A 54 -5.50 -7.90 5.41
C ARG A 54 -5.76 -7.89 3.91
N ILE A 55 -6.96 -8.27 3.46
CA ILE A 55 -7.36 -8.16 2.04
C ILE A 55 -7.47 -6.68 1.64
N ALA A 56 -8.03 -5.83 2.50
CA ALA A 56 -8.14 -4.40 2.25
C ALA A 56 -6.76 -3.74 2.13
N GLU A 57 -5.82 -4.07 3.02
CA GLU A 57 -4.42 -3.64 2.97
C GLU A 57 -3.76 -4.08 1.67
N LEU A 58 -3.82 -5.37 1.33
CA LEU A 58 -3.24 -5.90 0.09
C LEU A 58 -3.83 -5.22 -1.15
N PHE A 59 -5.13 -4.97 -1.16
CA PHE A 59 -5.80 -4.30 -2.27
C PHE A 59 -5.33 -2.85 -2.39
N ASN A 60 -5.24 -2.12 -1.27
CA ASN A 60 -4.76 -0.74 -1.25
C ASN A 60 -3.28 -0.65 -1.64
N GLU A 61 -2.45 -1.59 -1.20
CA GLU A 61 -1.06 -1.71 -1.64
C GLU A 61 -0.99 -1.94 -3.14
N THR A 62 -1.73 -2.91 -3.67
CA THR A 62 -1.74 -3.26 -5.11
C THR A 62 -2.26 -2.10 -5.95
N ARG A 63 -3.35 -1.46 -5.52
CA ARG A 63 -3.89 -0.25 -6.13
C ARG A 63 -2.82 0.83 -6.19
N PHE A 64 -2.16 1.09 -5.06
CA PHE A 64 -1.04 2.02 -4.99
C PHE A 64 0.09 1.61 -5.95
N GLU A 65 0.43 0.33 -6.06
CA GLU A 65 1.49 -0.13 -6.95
C GLU A 65 1.20 0.11 -8.44
N VAL A 66 -0.07 -0.03 -8.85
CA VAL A 66 -0.50 0.11 -10.24
C VAL A 66 -0.64 1.58 -10.62
N GLU A 67 -1.22 2.41 -9.73
CA GLU A 67 -1.32 3.85 -9.93
C GLU A 67 0.07 4.50 -10.10
N MET A 68 1.12 3.97 -9.44
CA MET A 68 2.50 4.47 -9.52
C MET A 68 3.31 4.02 -10.77
N ARG A 69 2.76 3.19 -11.67
CA ARG A 69 3.57 2.64 -12.77
C ARG A 69 3.88 3.73 -13.79
N THR A 70 5.17 4.08 -13.92
CA THR A 70 5.66 4.83 -15.08
C THR A 70 5.34 4.08 -16.38
N PRO A 71 5.36 4.72 -17.56
CA PRO A 71 5.12 4.04 -18.84
C PRO A 71 6.09 2.89 -19.15
N SER A 72 7.15 2.72 -18.34
CA SER A 72 8.12 1.63 -18.43
C SER A 72 7.88 0.45 -17.46
N GLY A 73 6.87 0.53 -16.60
CA GLY A 73 6.48 -0.51 -15.64
C GLY A 73 7.41 -0.67 -14.43
N LYS A 74 8.52 0.08 -14.33
CA LYS A 74 9.44 0.02 -13.18
C LYS A 74 9.20 1.17 -12.19
N LYS A 75 9.08 0.81 -10.91
CA LYS A 75 9.04 1.74 -9.78
C LYS A 75 10.43 2.39 -9.62
N GLU A 76 10.50 3.71 -9.70
CA GLU A 76 11.71 4.44 -9.38
C GLU A 76 11.78 4.63 -7.86
N LYS A 77 12.61 3.84 -7.16
CA LYS A 77 12.72 3.85 -5.69
C LYS A 77 12.80 5.26 -5.08
N PHE A 78 13.47 6.19 -5.77
CA PHE A 78 13.62 7.55 -5.27
C PHE A 78 12.30 8.36 -5.22
N LEU A 79 11.29 8.02 -6.02
CA LEU A 79 9.96 8.65 -5.95
C LEU A 79 9.19 8.14 -4.73
N ILE A 80 9.32 6.86 -4.40
CA ILE A 80 8.75 6.27 -3.18
C ILE A 80 9.39 6.93 -1.96
N ASP A 81 10.73 6.94 -1.90
CA ASP A 81 11.46 7.58 -0.80
C ASP A 81 11.06 9.07 -0.64
N MET A 82 10.83 9.77 -1.76
CA MET A 82 10.40 11.18 -1.75
C MET A 82 8.97 11.34 -1.22
N ARG A 83 8.04 10.48 -1.62
CA ARG A 83 6.66 10.48 -1.12
C ARG A 83 6.62 10.20 0.38
N ASP A 84 7.34 9.19 0.83
CA ASP A 84 7.35 8.77 2.24
C ASP A 84 7.90 9.90 3.13
N GLU A 85 8.93 10.60 2.66
CA GLU A 85 9.44 11.80 3.32
C GLU A 85 8.41 12.92 3.37
N LEU A 86 7.69 13.19 2.27
CA LEU A 86 6.65 14.21 2.21
C LEU A 86 5.47 13.87 3.14
N GLU A 87 5.08 12.60 3.21
CA GLU A 87 4.05 12.12 4.13
C GLU A 87 4.51 12.29 5.59
N HIS A 88 5.75 11.92 5.90
CA HIS A 88 6.34 12.13 7.22
C HIS A 88 6.37 13.62 7.60
N ILE A 89 6.70 14.51 6.67
CA ILE A 89 6.65 15.96 6.91
C ILE A 89 5.21 16.39 7.23
N LYS A 90 4.24 15.91 6.46
CA LYS A 90 2.82 16.25 6.65
C LYS A 90 2.29 15.80 8.02
N THR A 91 2.66 14.60 8.46
CA THR A 91 2.12 14.01 9.70
C THR A 91 2.90 14.40 10.96
N GLU A 92 4.24 14.41 10.88
CA GLU A 92 5.10 14.55 12.06
C GLU A 92 5.75 15.94 12.20
N VAL A 93 5.87 16.71 11.11
CA VAL A 93 6.60 17.99 11.13
C VAL A 93 5.66 19.20 11.08
N LEU A 94 4.55 19.11 10.36
CA LEU A 94 3.58 20.20 10.24
C LEU A 94 2.56 20.20 11.38
N PHE A 95 2.32 21.37 11.95
CA PHE A 95 1.29 21.57 12.97
C PHE A 95 -0.08 21.83 12.31
N GLU A 96 -1.16 21.85 13.11
CA GLU A 96 -2.52 22.11 12.62
C GLU A 96 -2.66 23.47 11.92
N GLU A 97 -1.81 24.43 12.28
CA GLU A 97 -1.79 25.79 11.73
C GLU A 97 -1.19 25.86 10.31
N ASP A 98 -0.40 24.86 9.91
CA ASP A 98 0.31 24.80 8.62
C ASP A 98 -0.57 24.21 7.48
N GLN A 99 -1.87 24.53 7.47
CA GLN A 99 -2.84 23.89 6.56
C GLN A 99 -2.48 24.11 5.08
N LYS A 100 -1.91 25.26 4.73
CA LYS A 100 -1.52 25.59 3.35
C LYS A 100 -0.37 24.69 2.86
N GLU A 101 0.62 24.46 3.71
CA GLU A 101 1.75 23.58 3.44
C GLU A 101 1.29 22.12 3.36
N ARG A 102 0.36 21.70 4.22
CA ARG A 102 -0.27 20.37 4.16
C ARG A 102 -0.94 20.12 2.81
N THR A 103 -1.81 21.02 2.37
CA THR A 103 -2.50 20.89 1.08
C THR A 103 -1.53 20.87 -0.09
N LYS A 104 -0.48 21.69 -0.07
CA LYS A 104 0.58 21.64 -1.10
C LYS A 104 1.29 20.29 -1.16
N ILE A 105 1.58 19.70 0.00
CA ILE A 105 2.22 18.38 0.06
C ILE A 105 1.28 17.31 -0.49
N GLU A 106 -0.01 17.37 -0.15
CA GLU A 106 -1.03 16.45 -0.68
C GLU A 106 -1.13 16.54 -2.20
N GLU A 107 -1.19 17.75 -2.76
CA GLU A 107 -1.19 17.98 -4.22
C GLU A 107 0.07 17.41 -4.90
N ILE A 108 1.24 17.57 -4.27
CA ILE A 108 2.49 17.00 -4.79
C ILE A 108 2.43 15.47 -4.78
N ILE A 109 1.98 14.87 -3.68
CA ILE A 109 1.87 13.41 -3.55
C ILE A 109 0.92 12.88 -4.64
N LEU A 110 -0.25 13.49 -4.81
CA LEU A 110 -1.20 13.12 -5.87
C LEU A 110 -0.57 13.23 -7.26
N LYS A 111 0.16 14.31 -7.56
CA LYS A 111 0.81 14.46 -8.86
C LYS A 111 2.00 13.53 -9.07
N ILE A 112 2.75 13.18 -8.03
CA ILE A 112 3.78 12.13 -8.12
C ILE A 112 3.14 10.79 -8.50
N ASN A 113 1.91 10.57 -8.05
CA ASN A 113 1.15 9.36 -8.27
C ASN A 113 0.52 9.30 -9.68
N GLU A 114 -0.01 10.42 -10.18
CA GLU A 114 -0.87 10.44 -11.37
C GLU A 114 -0.17 10.94 -12.65
N VAL A 115 1.01 11.58 -12.52
CA VAL A 115 1.74 12.11 -13.67
C VAL A 115 2.66 11.05 -14.26
N ASN A 116 2.45 10.72 -15.54
CA ASN A 116 3.44 9.98 -16.29
C ASN A 116 4.73 10.79 -16.49
N PHE A 117 5.80 10.33 -15.85
CA PHE A 117 7.11 10.97 -15.95
C PHE A 117 7.94 10.41 -17.10
N THR A 118 8.34 11.31 -18.02
CA THR A 118 9.39 11.00 -18.99
C THR A 118 10.76 10.93 -18.30
N LYS A 119 11.76 10.31 -18.95
CA LYS A 119 13.14 10.25 -18.41
C LYS A 119 13.70 11.62 -17.99
N LYS A 120 13.41 12.68 -18.75
CA LYS A 120 13.83 14.05 -18.42
C LYS A 120 13.15 14.58 -17.16
N ARG A 121 11.85 14.28 -16.98
CA ARG A 121 11.09 14.66 -15.79
C ARG A 121 11.59 13.90 -14.55
N LEU A 122 11.83 12.60 -14.67
CA LEU A 122 12.46 11.79 -13.61
C LEU A 122 13.85 12.32 -13.23
N GLN A 123 14.65 12.73 -14.22
CA GLN A 123 15.96 13.32 -13.95
C GLN A 123 15.86 14.62 -13.15
N TYR A 124 14.87 15.48 -13.43
CA TYR A 124 14.63 16.69 -12.66
C TYR A 124 14.27 16.36 -11.21
N LEU A 125 13.25 15.53 -11.00
CA LEU A 125 12.80 15.11 -9.66
C LEU A 125 13.94 14.47 -8.86
N ARG A 126 14.75 13.61 -9.51
CA ARG A 126 15.91 12.99 -8.87
C ARG A 126 16.99 14.01 -8.48
N ARG A 127 17.18 15.09 -9.24
CA ARG A 127 18.11 16.17 -8.89
C ARG A 127 17.62 16.95 -7.67
N SER A 128 16.36 17.37 -7.65
CA SER A 128 15.75 18.03 -6.49
C SER A 128 15.81 17.15 -5.25
N TRP A 129 15.49 15.85 -5.37
CA TRP A 129 15.63 14.90 -4.28
C TRP A 129 17.05 14.80 -3.73
N ASN A 130 18.04 14.74 -4.61
CA ASN A 130 19.45 14.66 -4.19
C ASN A 130 19.93 15.98 -3.58
N ALA A 131 19.49 17.13 -4.09
CA ALA A 131 19.79 18.45 -3.52
C ALA A 131 19.22 18.60 -2.11
N TYR A 132 18.00 18.08 -1.89
CA TYR A 132 17.42 17.99 -0.56
C TYR A 132 18.28 17.16 0.38
N LYS A 133 18.58 15.91 0.01
CA LYS A 133 19.33 15.00 0.87
C LYS A 133 20.76 15.46 1.18
N LYS A 134 21.43 16.09 0.20
CA LYS A 134 22.88 16.36 0.29
C LYS A 134 23.24 17.82 0.51
N THR A 135 22.43 18.76 0.04
CA THR A 135 22.83 20.17 -0.07
C THR A 135 22.10 21.05 0.92
N HIS A 136 20.78 21.22 0.75
CA HIS A 136 20.04 22.20 1.56
C HIS A 136 19.30 21.61 2.76
N LYS A 137 18.98 20.29 2.75
CA LYS A 137 18.22 19.61 3.83
C LYS A 137 16.97 20.36 4.30
N SER A 138 16.39 21.14 3.38
CA SER A 138 15.24 22.01 3.66
C SER A 138 14.06 21.45 2.90
N TRP A 139 13.11 20.89 3.64
CA TRP A 139 11.89 20.33 3.05
C TRP A 139 11.04 21.41 2.38
N ARG A 140 11.01 22.63 2.92
CA ARG A 140 10.29 23.76 2.31
C ARG A 140 10.78 24.08 0.90
N LYS A 141 12.11 24.02 0.69
CA LYS A 141 12.69 24.20 -0.65
C LYS A 141 12.33 23.04 -1.57
N LEU A 142 12.40 21.80 -1.07
CA LEU A 142 12.00 20.61 -1.82
C LEU A 142 10.54 20.71 -2.29
N VAL A 143 9.63 21.03 -1.37
CA VAL A 143 8.20 21.21 -1.65
C VAL A 143 7.98 22.31 -2.68
N SER A 144 8.66 23.46 -2.56
CA SER A 144 8.55 24.54 -3.55
C SER A 144 9.03 24.10 -4.93
N GLU A 145 10.22 23.50 -5.04
CA GLU A 145 10.80 23.07 -6.32
C GLU A 145 9.93 22.03 -7.02
N ILE A 146 9.41 21.05 -6.27
CA ILE A 146 8.55 20.01 -6.82
C ILE A 146 7.18 20.58 -7.19
N SER A 147 6.58 21.39 -6.32
CA SER A 147 5.29 22.05 -6.58
C SER A 147 5.35 22.87 -7.86
N ASP A 148 6.38 23.71 -8.01
CA ASP A 148 6.57 24.56 -9.17
C ASP A 148 6.76 23.71 -10.44
N PHE A 149 7.55 22.64 -10.36
CA PHE A 149 7.78 21.73 -11.47
C PHE A 149 6.54 20.95 -11.91
N LEU A 150 5.66 20.58 -10.98
CA LEU A 150 4.45 19.81 -11.22
C LEU A 150 3.23 20.68 -11.55
N SER A 151 3.29 22.00 -11.33
CA SER A 151 2.16 22.93 -11.47
C SER A 151 1.49 22.89 -12.85
N ASP A 152 2.27 22.80 -13.92
CA ASP A 152 1.88 22.82 -15.34
C ASP A 152 1.82 21.42 -15.99
N LYS A 153 1.97 20.35 -15.19
CA LYS A 153 2.03 18.99 -15.71
C LYS A 153 0.63 18.39 -15.75
N VAL A 154 0.20 18.02 -16.96
CA VAL A 154 -1.08 17.36 -17.20
C VAL A 154 -1.03 15.95 -16.64
N GLU A 155 -1.98 15.66 -15.76
CA GLU A 155 -2.28 14.30 -15.27
C GLU A 155 -2.66 13.44 -16.48
N THR A 156 -2.02 12.29 -16.58
CA THR A 156 -2.51 11.27 -17.49
C THR A 156 -3.59 10.50 -16.76
N PRO A 157 -4.75 10.22 -17.37
CA PRO A 157 -5.74 9.35 -16.75
C PRO A 157 -5.12 7.97 -16.59
N THR A 158 -4.59 7.70 -15.40
CA THR A 158 -4.30 6.35 -14.94
C THR A 158 -5.65 5.64 -14.84
N GLU A 159 -5.74 4.37 -15.19
CA GLU A 159 -6.95 3.59 -14.87
C GLU A 159 -7.18 3.74 -13.36
N VAL A 160 -8.24 4.47 -13.00
CA VAL A 160 -8.62 4.66 -11.60
C VAL A 160 -9.08 3.28 -11.13
N ILE A 161 -8.22 2.61 -10.38
CA ILE A 161 -8.62 1.41 -9.68
C ILE A 161 -9.59 1.87 -8.61
N GLU A 162 -10.79 1.30 -8.63
CA GLU A 162 -11.82 1.61 -7.63
C GLU A 162 -11.26 1.40 -6.22
N GLU A 163 -11.72 2.21 -5.26
CA GLU A 163 -11.43 1.98 -3.85
C GLU A 163 -11.86 0.58 -3.40
N PHE A 164 -11.14 0.04 -2.41
CA PHE A 164 -11.55 -1.22 -1.80
C PHE A 164 -12.98 -1.10 -1.29
N ASN A 165 -13.86 -1.98 -1.78
CA ASN A 165 -15.25 -2.00 -1.41
C ASN A 165 -15.57 -3.30 -0.66
N GLU A 166 -15.65 -3.21 0.66
CA GLU A 166 -15.92 -4.36 1.52
C GLU A 166 -17.24 -5.07 1.16
N LYS A 167 -18.25 -4.34 0.65
CA LYS A 167 -19.53 -4.94 0.24
C LYS A 167 -19.39 -5.89 -0.96
N LYS A 168 -18.29 -5.81 -1.70
CA LYS A 168 -17.97 -6.74 -2.79
C LYS A 168 -17.28 -8.00 -2.27
N LEU A 169 -16.75 -7.99 -1.05
CA LEU A 169 -16.17 -9.17 -0.42
C LEU A 169 -17.29 -10.11 0.03
N LYS A 170 -17.19 -11.38 -0.35
CA LYS A 170 -18.14 -12.41 0.04
C LYS A 170 -17.41 -13.52 0.78
N LEU A 171 -17.85 -13.76 2.02
CA LEU A 171 -17.43 -14.95 2.76
C LEU A 171 -18.09 -16.18 2.13
N ILE A 172 -17.28 -17.04 1.52
CA ILE A 172 -17.79 -18.25 0.86
C ILE A 172 -17.94 -19.41 1.86
N CYS A 173 -16.93 -19.60 2.71
CA CYS A 173 -16.90 -20.69 3.67
C CYS A 173 -15.98 -20.32 4.85
N VAL A 174 -16.35 -20.80 6.02
CA VAL A 174 -15.51 -20.85 7.23
C VAL A 174 -15.61 -22.28 7.73
N ASP A 175 -14.47 -22.90 7.98
CA ASP A 175 -14.41 -24.28 8.47
C ASP A 175 -13.34 -24.42 9.55
N TYR A 176 -13.55 -25.37 10.45
CA TYR A 176 -12.61 -25.72 11.51
C TYR A 176 -11.96 -27.05 11.17
N ILE A 177 -10.64 -27.10 11.26
CA ILE A 177 -9.89 -28.32 10.94
C ILE A 177 -9.19 -28.82 12.22
N SER A 178 -9.89 -29.67 12.96
CA SER A 178 -9.33 -30.45 14.08
C SER A 178 -8.92 -31.86 13.63
#